data_AF-A0A7X3WVT2-F1
#
_entry.id   AF-A0A7X3WVT2-F1
#
_cell.length_a   1.000
_cell.length_b   1.000
_cell.length_c   1.000
_cell.angle_alpha   90.00
_cell.angle_beta   90.00
_cell.angle_gamma   90.00
#
_symmetry.space_group_name_H-M   'P 1'
#
loop_
_entity.id
_entity.type
_entity.pdbx_description
1 polymer ?
#
loop_
_entity_poly.entity_id
_entity_poly.type
_entity_poly.pdbx_seq_one_letter_code
_entity_poly.pdbx_strand_id
1 'polypeptide(L)'
;MAIFYRGAGIGTYWHTHDARQTGFIARAPQMHPTPDRLMLHIARGTVNSPFVSLTRSYGIALNYANFFGTEVPTPQHPAYVYEIEINEYIPSDLQLLDPIKEVAPILPPPLGINPPYQHDGGPAFLLGVVDPINMREFLTQQSPQPPASAGTPRTPNLSIALETLVRTLRDAEILAEGTIPAHCVNHRFEVY
;
A
#
# COMPACT_ATOMS: atom_id res chain seq x y z
N MET A 1 18.74 9.04 -10.60
CA MET A 1 17.99 9.59 -9.45
C MET A 1 16.54 9.16 -9.61
N ALA A 2 15.94 8.57 -8.58
CA ALA A 2 14.55 8.11 -8.63
C ALA A 2 13.69 8.98 -7.72
N ILE A 3 12.54 9.42 -8.24
CA ILE A 3 11.58 10.23 -7.49
C ILE A 3 10.44 9.34 -7.00
N PHE A 4 10.12 9.51 -5.72
CA PHE A 4 9.00 8.90 -5.02
C PHE A 4 8.16 9.98 -4.36
N TYR A 5 6.94 9.62 -4.01
CA TYR A 5 5.98 10.50 -3.36
C TYR A 5 5.35 9.83 -2.16
N ARG A 6 4.92 10.65 -1.20
CA ARG A 6 4.10 10.21 -0.07
C ARG A 6 3.05 11.27 0.27
N GLY A 7 1.80 10.87 0.30
CA GLY A 7 0.70 11.68 0.80
C GLY A 7 0.66 11.70 2.32
N ALA A 8 0.37 12.86 2.89
CA ALA A 8 0.14 13.06 4.31
C ALA A 8 -1.15 13.86 4.50
N GLY A 9 -2.25 13.13 4.69
CA GLY A 9 -3.54 13.73 4.99
C GLY A 9 -3.57 14.39 6.36
N ILE A 10 -4.51 15.32 6.55
CA ILE A 10 -4.65 16.07 7.80
C ILE A 10 -4.76 15.13 9.01
N GLY A 11 -4.07 15.47 10.10
CA GLY A 11 -4.09 14.69 11.34
C GLY A 11 -3.28 13.38 11.30
N THR A 12 -2.68 13.04 10.16
CA THR A 12 -1.73 11.92 10.10
C THR A 12 -0.38 12.33 10.70
N TYR A 13 0.44 11.34 11.09
CA TYR A 13 1.75 11.62 11.72
C TYR A 13 2.64 12.54 10.88
N TRP A 14 2.71 12.32 9.56
CA TRP A 14 3.54 13.12 8.65
C TRP A 14 2.92 14.44 8.23
N HIS A 15 1.65 14.68 8.59
CA HIS A 15 1.04 16.00 8.48
C HIS A 15 1.52 16.92 9.61
N THR A 16 1.61 16.39 10.83
CA THR A 16 2.05 17.15 12.01
C THR A 16 3.57 17.14 12.22
N HIS A 17 4.29 16.18 11.63
CA HIS A 17 5.75 16.07 11.71
C HIS A 17 6.36 16.22 10.31
N ASP A 18 7.06 17.33 10.09
CA ASP A 18 7.65 17.65 8.79
C ASP A 18 8.83 16.73 8.47
N ALA A 19 8.63 15.80 7.54
CA ALA A 19 9.65 14.85 7.12
C ALA A 19 10.88 15.51 6.47
N ARG A 20 10.80 16.79 6.05
CA ARG A 20 11.98 17.55 5.60
C ARG A 20 12.97 17.84 6.73
N GLN A 21 12.55 17.71 7.99
CA GLN A 21 13.41 17.94 9.15
C GLN A 21 13.96 16.63 9.73
N THR A 22 13.15 15.59 9.75
CA THR A 22 13.49 14.31 10.42
C THR A 22 13.72 13.14 9.47
N GLY A 23 13.35 13.27 8.21
CA GLY A 23 13.20 12.15 7.30
C GLY A 23 11.93 11.35 7.60
N PHE A 24 11.79 10.23 6.90
CA PHE A 24 10.74 9.24 7.16
C PHE A 24 11.30 8.05 7.91
N ILE A 25 10.63 7.69 9.01
CA ILE A 25 10.96 6.55 9.86
C ILE A 25 9.71 5.70 9.99
N ALA A 26 9.82 4.39 9.79
CA ALA A 26 8.69 3.50 10.00
C ALA A 26 8.18 3.59 11.45
N ARG A 27 6.90 3.31 11.68
CA ARG A 27 6.31 3.41 13.02
C ARG A 27 6.95 2.43 14.01
N ALA A 28 7.41 1.28 13.53
CA ALA A 28 8.02 0.24 14.34
C ALA A 28 9.31 -0.27 13.66
N PRO A 29 10.36 0.57 13.61
CA PRO A 29 11.55 0.35 12.80
C PRO A 29 12.43 -0.80 13.32
N GLN A 30 12.24 -1.21 14.58
CA GLN A 30 12.98 -2.30 15.20
C GLN A 30 12.30 -3.67 15.00
N MET A 31 11.12 -3.72 14.37
CA MET A 31 10.49 -5.00 14.05
C MET A 31 11.21 -5.66 12.89
N HIS A 32 11.36 -6.99 12.97
CA HIS A 32 11.99 -7.75 11.92
C HIS A 32 11.13 -7.70 10.63
N PRO A 33 11.71 -7.33 9.46
CA PRO A 33 11.01 -7.40 8.18
C PRO A 33 10.69 -8.87 7.86
N THR A 34 9.46 -9.15 7.44
CA THR A 34 9.07 -10.48 6.96
C THR A 34 8.06 -10.31 5.83
N PRO A 35 7.99 -11.23 4.85
CA PRO A 35 6.99 -11.16 3.78
C PRO A 35 5.55 -11.05 4.30
N ASP A 36 5.20 -11.77 5.36
CA ASP A 36 3.87 -11.69 5.97
C ASP A 36 3.55 -10.30 6.53
N ARG A 37 4.51 -9.66 7.21
CA ARG A 37 4.37 -8.27 7.68
C ARG A 37 4.25 -7.29 6.53
N LEU A 38 5.00 -7.48 5.46
CA LEU A 38 4.92 -6.67 4.25
C LEU A 38 3.51 -6.78 3.63
N MET A 39 3.01 -8.01 3.47
CA MET A 39 1.65 -8.27 2.97
C MET A 39 0.59 -7.63 3.89
N LEU A 40 0.72 -7.76 5.22
CA LEU A 40 -0.19 -7.12 6.17
C LEU A 40 -0.11 -5.59 6.16
N HIS A 41 1.07 -5.03 5.94
CA HIS A 41 1.25 -3.58 5.81
C HIS A 41 0.44 -3.04 4.63
N ILE A 42 0.56 -3.68 3.46
CA ILE A 42 -0.10 -3.25 2.22
C ILE A 42 -1.60 -3.62 2.22
N ALA A 43 -1.93 -4.90 2.46
CA ALA A 43 -3.30 -5.39 2.35
C ALA A 43 -4.22 -4.79 3.41
N ARG A 44 -3.73 -4.63 4.64
CA ARG A 44 -4.54 -4.19 5.78
C ARG A 44 -4.26 -2.76 6.23
N GLY A 45 -3.30 -2.07 5.61
CA GLY A 45 -2.89 -0.73 6.05
C GLY A 45 -2.33 -0.73 7.47
N THR A 46 -1.69 -1.83 7.91
CA THR A 46 -1.18 -1.90 9.28
C THR A 46 -0.07 -0.88 9.48
N VAL A 47 -0.34 0.09 10.36
CA VAL A 47 0.59 1.17 10.68
C VAL A 47 1.75 0.70 11.54
N ASN A 48 1.59 -0.38 12.31
CA ASN A 48 2.67 -0.98 13.10
C ASN A 48 3.48 -1.94 12.23
N SER A 49 4.38 -1.39 11.42
CA SER A 49 5.31 -2.15 10.57
C SER A 49 6.70 -1.50 10.56
N PRO A 50 7.75 -2.22 10.10
CA PRO A 50 9.07 -1.65 9.86
C PRO A 50 9.18 -0.94 8.49
N PHE A 51 8.05 -0.71 7.80
CA PHE A 51 8.05 -0.19 6.44
C PHE A 51 7.44 1.22 6.37
N VAL A 52 7.93 2.01 5.42
CA VAL A 52 7.31 3.28 4.98
C VAL A 52 6.82 3.11 3.55
N SER A 53 5.51 3.23 3.33
CA SER A 53 4.92 3.31 1.99
C SER A 53 5.38 4.53 1.22
N LEU A 54 5.86 4.28 0.01
CA LEU A 54 6.17 5.26 -1.02
C LEU A 54 5.40 4.89 -2.28
N THR A 55 5.18 5.86 -3.16
CA THR A 55 4.63 5.61 -4.50
C THR A 55 5.42 6.33 -5.57
N ARG A 56 5.49 5.78 -6.77
CA ARG A 56 6.03 6.49 -7.94
C ARG A 56 5.00 7.41 -8.61
N SER A 57 3.75 7.37 -8.16
CA SER A 57 2.65 8.15 -8.73
C SER A 57 2.29 9.33 -7.84
N TYR A 58 2.53 10.55 -8.33
CA TYR A 58 2.05 11.77 -7.67
C TYR A 58 0.52 11.74 -7.45
N GLY A 59 -0.24 11.24 -8.43
CA GLY A 59 -1.70 11.16 -8.34
C GLY A 59 -2.18 10.25 -7.20
N ILE A 60 -1.47 9.15 -6.92
CA ILE A 60 -1.78 8.30 -5.77
C ILE A 60 -1.43 9.01 -4.46
N ALA A 61 -0.24 9.62 -4.36
CA ALA A 61 0.13 10.39 -3.17
C ALA A 61 -0.85 11.53 -2.89
N LEU A 62 -1.32 12.22 -3.93
CA LEU A 62 -2.35 13.25 -3.86
C LEU A 62 -3.68 12.69 -3.34
N ASN A 63 -4.12 11.54 -3.84
CA ASN A 63 -5.32 10.87 -3.36
C ASN A 63 -5.20 10.53 -1.86
N TYR A 64 -4.06 10.00 -1.42
CA TYR A 64 -3.78 9.74 -0.01
C TYR A 64 -3.84 11.02 0.85
N ALA A 65 -3.24 12.11 0.38
CA ALA A 65 -3.28 13.40 1.07
C ALA A 65 -4.72 13.94 1.23
N ASN A 66 -5.57 13.73 0.23
CA ASN A 66 -6.95 14.25 0.23
C ASN A 66 -7.95 13.40 1.01
N PHE A 67 -7.83 12.07 0.95
CA PHE A 67 -8.90 11.18 1.41
C PHE A 67 -8.54 10.32 2.62
N PHE A 68 -7.27 10.26 3.03
CA PHE A 68 -6.80 9.41 4.13
C PHE A 68 -6.32 10.22 5.34
N GLY A 69 -6.81 11.46 5.48
CA GLY A 69 -6.71 12.29 6.68
C GLY A 69 -7.96 12.21 7.56
N THR A 70 -7.96 12.95 8.66
CA THR A 70 -9.14 13.10 9.53
C THR A 70 -10.16 14.11 8.99
N GLU A 71 -9.75 14.96 8.06
CA GLU A 71 -10.52 16.09 7.52
C GLU A 71 -10.21 16.27 6.02
N VAL A 72 -11.12 16.94 5.31
CA VAL A 72 -10.91 17.36 3.92
C VAL A 72 -9.97 18.57 3.89
N PRO A 73 -8.90 18.55 3.08
CA PRO A 73 -7.96 19.67 3.01
C PRO A 73 -8.58 20.98 2.51
N THR A 74 -8.07 22.10 3.02
CA THR A 74 -8.49 23.46 2.64
C THR A 74 -7.27 24.39 2.56
N PRO A 75 -7.36 25.56 1.91
CA PRO A 75 -6.22 26.49 1.86
C PRO A 75 -5.74 26.97 3.25
N GLN A 76 -6.63 26.99 4.26
CA GLN A 76 -6.28 27.39 5.63
C GLN A 76 -5.72 26.23 6.46
N HIS A 77 -6.01 24.99 6.06
CA HIS A 77 -5.55 23.78 6.70
C HIS A 77 -5.20 22.76 5.60
N PRO A 78 -4.03 22.90 4.95
CA PRO A 78 -3.68 22.02 3.83
C PRO A 78 -3.21 20.66 4.33
N ALA A 79 -3.40 19.64 3.48
CA ALA A 79 -2.64 18.40 3.54
C ALA A 79 -1.34 18.54 2.75
N TYR A 80 -0.49 17.51 2.77
CA TYR A 80 0.81 17.56 2.10
C TYR A 80 1.09 16.37 1.19
N VAL A 81 1.77 16.64 0.08
CA VAL A 81 2.49 15.60 -0.68
C VAL A 81 3.97 15.89 -0.60
N TYR A 82 4.73 14.91 -0.12
CA TYR A 82 6.18 14.95 -0.06
C TYR A 82 6.76 14.37 -1.35
N GLU A 83 7.76 15.05 -1.91
CA GLU A 83 8.61 14.53 -2.98
C GLU A 83 9.93 14.07 -2.38
N ILE A 84 10.32 12.84 -2.71
CA ILE A 84 11.42 12.13 -2.10
C ILE A 84 12.35 11.69 -3.24
N GLU A 85 13.54 12.24 -3.26
CA GLU A 85 14.57 11.91 -4.24
C GLU A 85 15.60 10.98 -3.60
N ILE A 86 15.71 9.76 -4.14
CA ILE A 86 16.68 8.77 -3.69
C ILE A 86 17.65 8.49 -4.83
N ASN A 87 18.94 8.66 -4.53
CA ASN A 87 20.03 8.40 -5.45
C ASN A 87 20.32 6.89 -5.57
N GLU A 88 21.04 6.50 -6.61
CA GLU A 88 21.47 5.10 -6.80
C GLU A 88 22.36 4.61 -5.65
N TYR A 89 23.10 5.52 -5.01
CA TYR A 89 23.80 5.26 -3.76
C TYR A 89 22.83 5.46 -2.59
N ILE A 90 22.04 4.42 -2.33
CA ILE A 90 21.14 4.34 -1.19
C ILE A 90 22.00 4.26 0.09
N PRO A 91 21.65 4.99 1.18
CA PRO A 91 22.28 4.79 2.49
C PRO A 91 22.32 3.31 2.87
N SER A 92 23.40 2.85 3.51
CA SER A 92 23.61 1.42 3.77
C SER A 92 22.51 0.75 4.59
N ASP A 93 21.73 1.53 5.33
CA ASP A 93 20.64 1.10 6.21
C ASP A 93 19.25 1.28 5.60
N LEU A 94 19.14 1.79 4.36
CA LEU A 94 17.88 1.95 3.64
C LEU A 94 17.80 0.91 2.51
N GLN A 95 16.68 0.20 2.43
CA GLN A 95 16.36 -0.68 1.32
C GLN A 95 15.03 -0.28 0.70
N LEU A 96 14.97 -0.27 -0.63
CA LEU A 96 13.74 -0.09 -1.38
C LEU A 96 13.26 -1.42 -1.92
N LEU A 97 12.09 -1.84 -1.46
CA LEU A 97 11.48 -3.12 -1.77
C LEU A 97 10.35 -2.89 -2.79
N ASP A 98 10.36 -3.71 -3.84
CA ASP A 98 9.25 -3.84 -4.77
C ASP A 98 8.33 -4.95 -4.23
N PRO A 99 7.13 -4.64 -3.73
CA PRO A 99 6.30 -5.65 -3.08
C PRO A 99 5.90 -6.80 -4.00
N ILE A 100 5.83 -6.59 -5.32
CA ILE A 100 5.55 -7.68 -6.26
C ILE A 100 6.73 -8.67 -6.26
N LYS A 101 7.97 -8.18 -6.26
CA LYS A 101 9.17 -9.02 -6.23
C LYS A 101 9.38 -9.72 -4.89
N GLU A 102 8.95 -9.11 -3.79
CA GLU A 102 9.03 -9.74 -2.47
C GLU A 102 7.98 -10.83 -2.27
N VAL A 103 6.77 -10.63 -2.80
CA VAL A 103 5.65 -11.57 -2.61
C VAL A 103 5.68 -12.70 -3.62
N ALA A 104 5.99 -12.45 -4.89
CA ALA A 104 5.91 -13.46 -5.95
C ALA A 104 6.70 -14.77 -5.67
N PRO A 105 7.94 -14.74 -5.14
CA PRO A 105 8.73 -15.94 -4.89
C PRO A 105 8.17 -16.87 -3.82
N ILE A 106 7.35 -16.34 -2.90
CA ILE A 106 6.77 -17.11 -1.80
C ILE A 106 5.35 -17.62 -2.10
N LEU A 107 4.79 -17.25 -3.26
CA LEU A 107 3.46 -17.73 -3.65
C LEU A 107 3.48 -19.24 -3.89
N PRO A 108 2.42 -19.95 -3.48
CA PRO A 108 2.35 -21.39 -3.68
C PRO A 108 2.40 -21.72 -5.18
N PRO A 109 3.04 -22.84 -5.57
CA PRO A 109 2.97 -23.32 -6.94
C PRO A 109 1.53 -23.66 -7.31
N PRO A 110 1.16 -23.66 -8.61
CA PRO A 110 -0.22 -23.93 -9.04
C PRO A 110 -0.81 -25.26 -8.57
N LEU A 111 0.05 -26.25 -8.27
CA LEU A 111 -0.33 -27.58 -7.79
C LEU A 111 -0.10 -27.75 -6.28
N GLY A 112 0.21 -26.67 -5.56
CA GLY A 112 0.42 -26.70 -4.11
C GLY A 112 -0.87 -27.00 -3.34
N ILE A 113 -0.72 -27.61 -2.17
CA ILE A 113 -1.85 -27.95 -1.26
C ILE A 113 -2.34 -26.71 -0.49
N ASN A 114 -1.52 -25.66 -0.41
CA ASN A 114 -1.87 -24.43 0.29
C ASN A 114 -3.04 -23.70 -0.38
N PRO A 115 -3.81 -22.88 0.37
CA PRO A 115 -4.89 -22.10 -0.21
C PRO A 115 -4.40 -21.28 -1.42
N PRO A 116 -5.12 -21.34 -2.56
CA PRO A 116 -4.73 -20.59 -3.74
C PRO A 116 -4.81 -19.09 -3.45
N TYR A 117 -3.86 -18.33 -3.98
CA TYR A 117 -3.99 -16.87 -3.98
C TYR A 117 -4.97 -16.40 -5.06
N GLN A 118 -5.25 -17.22 -6.08
CA GLN A 118 -6.23 -16.92 -7.10
C GLN A 118 -7.63 -16.72 -6.50
N HIS A 119 -8.40 -15.81 -7.09
CA HIS A 119 -9.82 -15.65 -6.79
C HIS A 119 -10.67 -16.52 -7.71
N ASP A 120 -11.92 -16.70 -7.31
CA ASP A 120 -12.95 -17.44 -8.02
C ASP A 120 -14.22 -16.59 -8.22
N GLY A 121 -14.09 -15.26 -8.10
CA GLY A 121 -15.09 -14.29 -8.55
C GLY A 121 -14.88 -13.88 -10.01
N GLY A 122 -15.82 -13.09 -10.55
CA GLY A 122 -15.67 -12.44 -11.85
C GLY A 122 -14.74 -11.21 -11.81
N PRO A 123 -14.46 -10.56 -12.94
CA PRO A 123 -13.54 -9.41 -13.01
C PRO A 123 -13.89 -8.26 -12.06
N ALA A 124 -15.18 -8.02 -11.82
CA ALA A 124 -15.64 -6.96 -10.94
C ALA A 124 -15.23 -7.18 -9.46
N PHE A 125 -14.93 -8.41 -9.06
CA PHE A 125 -14.38 -8.70 -7.73
C PHE A 125 -13.08 -7.93 -7.48
N LEU A 126 -12.19 -7.86 -8.49
CA LEU A 126 -10.95 -7.10 -8.37
C LEU A 126 -11.19 -5.58 -8.30
N LEU A 127 -12.26 -5.07 -8.92
CA LEU A 127 -12.67 -3.67 -8.76
C LEU A 127 -13.02 -3.37 -7.30
N GLY A 128 -13.67 -4.32 -6.61
CA GLY A 128 -13.95 -4.22 -5.17
C GLY A 128 -12.68 -4.19 -4.30
N VAL A 129 -11.60 -4.87 -4.72
CA VAL A 129 -10.31 -4.81 -4.02
C VAL A 129 -9.60 -3.49 -4.30
N VAL A 130 -9.69 -2.99 -5.54
CA VAL A 130 -9.10 -1.72 -5.96
C VAL A 130 -9.78 -0.55 -5.26
N ASP A 131 -11.11 -0.49 -5.27
CA ASP A 131 -11.90 0.59 -4.68
C ASP A 131 -12.91 0.04 -3.66
N PRO A 132 -12.46 -0.35 -2.45
CA PRO A 132 -13.34 -0.94 -1.44
C PRO A 132 -14.34 0.06 -0.85
N ILE A 133 -14.24 1.36 -1.17
CA ILE A 133 -15.19 2.38 -0.71
C ILE A 133 -16.40 2.40 -1.64
N ASN A 134 -16.17 2.48 -2.96
CA ASN A 134 -17.25 2.64 -3.93
C ASN A 134 -17.73 1.32 -4.56
N MET A 135 -16.91 0.26 -4.51
CA MET A 135 -17.14 -1.02 -5.22
C MET A 135 -17.24 -2.21 -4.25
N ARG A 136 -17.56 -1.94 -2.97
CA ARG A 136 -17.54 -2.93 -1.88
C ARG A 136 -18.46 -4.12 -2.15
N GLU A 137 -19.59 -3.89 -2.80
CA GLU A 137 -20.59 -4.89 -3.11
C GLU A 137 -19.99 -6.08 -3.87
N PHE A 138 -19.01 -5.83 -4.75
CA PHE A 138 -18.35 -6.87 -5.53
C PHE A 138 -17.48 -7.80 -4.69
N LEU A 139 -17.02 -7.36 -3.50
CA LEU A 139 -16.32 -8.23 -2.54
C LEU A 139 -17.26 -9.21 -1.84
N THR A 140 -18.56 -8.90 -1.81
CA THR A 140 -19.58 -9.66 -1.07
C THR A 140 -20.54 -10.44 -1.98
N GLN A 141 -20.45 -10.26 -3.29
CA GLN A 141 -21.22 -11.05 -4.25
C GLN A 141 -20.88 -12.53 -4.14
N GLN A 142 -21.85 -13.39 -4.45
CA GLN A 142 -21.63 -14.83 -4.42
C GLN A 142 -20.78 -15.26 -5.62
N SER A 143 -19.81 -16.14 -5.38
CA SER A 143 -19.01 -16.73 -6.46
C SER A 143 -19.89 -17.62 -7.35
N PRO A 144 -19.84 -17.47 -8.68
CA PRO A 144 -20.52 -18.36 -9.61
C PRO A 144 -20.11 -19.83 -9.37
N GLN A 145 -21.09 -20.72 -9.25
CA GLN A 145 -20.84 -22.15 -9.09
C GLN A 145 -21.08 -22.89 -10.41
N PRO A 146 -20.30 -23.95 -10.71
CA PRO A 146 -20.53 -24.73 -11.92
C PRO A 146 -21.91 -25.41 -11.88
N PRO A 147 -22.59 -25.59 -13.03
CA PRO A 147 -23.85 -26.33 -13.10
C PRO A 147 -23.70 -27.73 -12.47
N ALA A 148 -24.73 -28.19 -11.74
CA ALA A 148 -24.78 -29.45 -10.99
C ALA A 148 -23.87 -29.56 -9.75
N SER A 149 -22.97 -28.61 -9.50
CA SER A 149 -22.24 -28.48 -8.25
C SER A 149 -23.12 -27.74 -7.23
N ALA A 150 -23.70 -28.47 -6.28
CA ALA A 150 -24.37 -27.90 -5.10
C ALA A 150 -23.32 -27.38 -4.09
N GLY A 151 -22.37 -26.57 -4.56
CA GLY A 151 -21.42 -25.89 -3.71
C GLY A 151 -22.18 -25.00 -2.72
N THR A 152 -21.68 -24.91 -1.48
CA THR A 152 -22.25 -23.98 -0.51
C THR A 152 -22.02 -22.55 -1.01
N PRO A 153 -23.08 -21.71 -1.12
CA PRO A 153 -22.92 -20.32 -1.52
C PRO A 153 -21.90 -19.61 -0.63
N ARG A 154 -20.89 -18.98 -1.24
CA ARG A 154 -19.86 -18.21 -0.54
C ARG A 154 -19.40 -17.04 -1.38
N THR A 155 -18.76 -16.08 -0.72
CA THR A 155 -18.05 -15.00 -1.39
C THR A 155 -16.79 -15.55 -2.08
N PRO A 156 -16.28 -14.84 -3.10
CA PRO A 156 -14.99 -15.14 -3.67
C PRO A 156 -13.87 -15.12 -2.64
N ASN A 157 -12.82 -15.90 -2.91
CA ASN A 157 -11.63 -15.96 -2.10
C ASN A 157 -10.81 -14.66 -2.21
N LEU A 158 -10.72 -13.89 -1.12
CA LEU A 158 -9.77 -12.79 -0.98
C LEU A 158 -8.61 -13.20 -0.07
N SER A 159 -7.58 -13.79 -0.65
CA SER A 159 -6.35 -14.08 0.08
C SER A 159 -5.56 -12.79 0.37
N ILE A 160 -4.75 -12.79 1.43
CA ILE A 160 -3.86 -11.66 1.73
C ILE A 160 -2.85 -11.41 0.61
N ALA A 161 -2.39 -12.48 -0.04
CA ALA A 161 -1.47 -12.40 -1.17
C ALA A 161 -2.11 -11.69 -2.36
N LEU A 162 -3.34 -12.07 -2.75
CA LEU A 162 -4.07 -11.39 -3.83
C LEU A 162 -4.32 -9.92 -3.49
N GLU A 163 -4.81 -9.63 -2.29
CA GLU A 163 -5.08 -8.27 -1.86
C GLU A 163 -3.81 -7.42 -1.90
N THR A 164 -2.67 -7.99 -1.46
CA THR A 164 -1.36 -7.33 -1.54
C THR A 164 -0.99 -7.03 -2.99
N LEU A 165 -1.02 -8.03 -3.88
CA LEU A 165 -0.66 -7.83 -5.29
C LEU A 165 -1.52 -6.76 -5.98
N VAL A 166 -2.83 -6.79 -5.76
CA VAL A 166 -3.77 -5.82 -6.35
C VAL A 166 -3.53 -4.42 -5.79
N ARG A 167 -3.39 -4.27 -4.47
CA ARG A 167 -3.16 -2.95 -3.86
C ARG A 167 -1.80 -2.38 -4.20
N THR A 168 -0.75 -3.20 -4.27
CA THR A 168 0.57 -2.78 -4.73
C THR A 168 0.50 -2.16 -6.11
N LEU A 169 -0.22 -2.80 -7.05
CA LEU A 169 -0.39 -2.27 -8.40
C LEU A 169 -1.25 -1.00 -8.42
N ARG A 170 -2.36 -0.98 -7.68
CA ARG A 170 -3.24 0.19 -7.58
C ARG A 170 -2.49 1.41 -7.07
N ASP A 171 -1.73 1.25 -6.00
CA ASP A 171 -1.07 2.37 -5.31
C ASP A 171 0.31 2.69 -5.90
N ALA A 172 0.77 1.92 -6.89
CA ALA A 172 2.15 1.96 -7.38
C ALA A 172 3.16 1.90 -6.22
N GLU A 173 2.89 0.98 -5.30
CA GLU A 173 3.51 0.88 -3.98
C GLU A 173 4.97 0.45 -4.07
N ILE A 174 5.83 1.15 -3.34
CA ILE A 174 7.22 0.81 -3.04
C ILE A 174 7.36 0.92 -1.52
N LEU A 175 8.06 -0.02 -0.88
CA LEU A 175 8.32 0.06 0.54
C LEU A 175 9.76 0.45 0.81
N ALA A 176 9.95 1.41 1.69
CA ALA A 176 11.25 1.69 2.30
C ALA A 176 11.35 0.92 3.63
N GLU A 177 12.39 0.09 3.74
CA GLU A 177 12.83 -0.51 5.00
C GLU A 177 14.07 0.27 5.49
N GLY A 178 14.01 0.78 6.71
CA GLY A 178 15.02 1.68 7.26
C GLY A 178 14.55 3.13 7.32
N THR A 179 15.49 4.06 7.48
CA THR A 179 15.21 5.49 7.57
C THR A 179 15.45 6.16 6.23
N ILE A 180 14.46 6.87 5.70
CA ILE A 180 14.67 7.79 4.58
C ILE A 180 15.20 9.11 5.16
N PRO A 181 16.43 9.52 4.86
CA PRO A 181 16.98 10.73 5.46
C PRO A 181 16.23 12.00 5.04
N ALA A 182 16.23 13.00 5.92
CA ALA A 182 15.63 14.31 5.67
C ALA A 182 16.12 14.97 4.37
N HIS A 183 17.41 14.82 4.05
CA HIS A 183 18.01 15.38 2.84
C HIS A 183 17.52 14.74 1.53
N CYS A 184 16.83 13.60 1.59
CA CYS A 184 16.15 13.01 0.43
C CYS A 184 14.77 13.64 0.20
N VAL A 185 14.22 14.41 1.16
CA VAL A 185 12.88 15.00 1.06
C VAL A 185 12.99 16.43 0.54
N ASN A 186 12.99 16.59 -0.79
CA ASN A 186 13.26 17.87 -1.44
C ASN A 186 12.11 18.87 -1.30
N HIS A 187 10.89 18.41 -1.60
CA HIS A 187 9.72 19.27 -1.66
C HIS A 187 8.58 18.75 -0.79
N ARG A 188 7.78 19.69 -0.31
CA ARG A 188 6.49 19.43 0.34
C ARG A 188 5.47 20.37 -0.29
N PHE A 189 4.53 19.81 -1.04
CA PHE A 189 3.48 20.56 -1.70
C PHE A 189 2.25 20.61 -0.81
N GLU A 190 1.63 21.78 -0.70
CA GLU A 190 0.33 21.94 -0.05
C GLU A 190 -0.77 21.46 -1.00
N VAL A 191 -1.76 20.78 -0.43
CA VAL A 191 -2.92 20.25 -1.16
C VAL A 191 -4.20 20.68 -0.46
N TYR A 192 -5.20 21.07 -1.24
CA TYR A 192 -6.51 21.54 -0.83
C TYR A 192 -7.56 21.21 -1.90
#